data_AF-A0A2L0CTL8-F1
#
_entry.id   AF-A0A2L0CTL8-F1
#
_cell.length_a   1.000
_cell.length_b   1.000
_cell.length_c   1.000
_cell.angle_alpha   90.00
_cell.angle_beta   90.00
_cell.angle_gamma   90.00
#
_symmetry.space_group_name_H-M   'P 1'
#
loop_
_entity.id
_entity.type
_entity.pdbx_description
1 polymer ?
#
loop_
_entity_poly.entity_id
_entity_poly.type
_entity_poly.pdbx_seq_one_letter_code
_entity_poly.pdbx_strand_id
1 'polypeptide(L)'
;LAIKDDENKFDMLVRNCVAHDGKRAPIQLVDQYGCVVRPKIMSKFQKIKNFGPSASVVSFAYFQAFKFPDSMNVHFQCVIQVCRYNCPEPKCGGHGLGITGDYGAPPIGNALGGGDFGHNSEYGPPPPPLPEYGIPQAYPDPRHPSGPTGAYSEPKPDVVPAPQAQTASSSSTLNPPNQSSPAP
;
A
#
# COMPACT_ATOMS: atom_id res chain seq x y z
N LEU A 1 -1.76 3.39 11.74
CA LEU A 1 -2.00 4.29 12.89
C LEU A 1 -3.45 4.16 13.31
N ALA A 2 -3.74 4.18 14.61
CA ALA A 2 -5.09 3.98 15.13
C ALA A 2 -5.36 4.92 16.32
N ILE A 3 -6.61 5.37 16.43
CA ILE A 3 -7.15 6.08 17.59
C ILE A 3 -8.28 5.22 18.13
N LYS A 4 -8.30 5.05 19.45
CA LYS A 4 -9.44 4.51 20.18
C LYS A 4 -10.07 5.64 20.98
N ASP A 5 -11.31 5.93 20.66
CA ASP A 5 -12.12 6.95 21.33
C ASP A 5 -13.53 6.39 21.47
N ASP A 6 -13.96 6.13 22.71
CA ASP A 6 -15.22 5.46 23.01
C ASP A 6 -16.43 6.30 22.59
N GLU A 7 -16.26 7.62 22.49
CA GLU A 7 -17.31 8.56 22.10
C GLU A 7 -17.31 8.90 20.60
N ASN A 8 -16.35 8.40 19.81
CA ASN A 8 -16.22 8.66 18.37
C ASN A 8 -16.23 10.16 17.98
N LYS A 9 -15.65 11.02 18.82
CA LYS A 9 -15.51 12.46 18.63
C LYS A 9 -14.22 12.86 17.92
N PHE A 10 -13.27 11.94 17.70
CA PHE A 10 -11.99 12.27 17.08
C PHE A 10 -11.76 11.59 15.73
N ASP A 11 -11.13 12.34 14.82
CA ASP A 11 -10.63 11.88 13.53
C ASP A 11 -9.14 12.24 13.39
N MET A 12 -8.46 11.64 12.43
CA MET A 12 -7.05 11.92 12.16
C MET A 12 -6.74 12.09 10.67
N LEU A 13 -5.73 12.89 10.36
CA LEU A 13 -5.14 13.03 9.04
C LEU A 13 -3.62 12.92 9.15
N VAL A 14 -3.04 12.03 8.33
CA VAL A 14 -1.59 11.87 8.23
C VAL A 14 -1.03 12.92 7.27
N ARG A 15 -0.05 13.69 7.73
CA ARG A 15 0.58 14.81 6.99
C ARG A 15 2.11 14.69 7.10
N ASN A 16 2.81 15.37 6.19
CA ASN A 16 4.25 15.59 6.22
C ASN A 16 5.07 14.33 6.56
N CYS A 17 4.90 13.28 5.76
CA CYS A 17 5.67 12.04 5.92
C CYS A 17 6.99 12.14 5.18
N VAL A 18 8.08 11.85 5.88
CA VAL A 18 9.43 11.72 5.34
C VAL A 18 10.00 10.35 5.65
N ALA A 19 10.82 9.82 4.74
CA ALA A 19 11.63 8.64 4.99
C ALA A 19 13.11 8.95 4.93
N HIS A 20 13.89 8.45 5.88
CA HIS A 20 15.32 8.72 5.98
C HIS A 20 16.09 7.54 6.59
N ASP A 21 17.40 7.52 6.36
CA ASP A 21 18.36 6.60 7.00
C ASP A 21 19.23 7.30 8.06
N GLY A 22 18.97 8.59 8.33
CA GLY A 22 19.74 9.43 9.26
C GLY A 22 21.08 9.93 8.71
N LYS A 23 21.47 9.52 7.50
CA LYS A 23 22.73 9.97 6.85
C LYS A 23 22.46 10.86 5.64
N ARG A 24 21.45 10.51 4.84
CA ARG A 24 21.05 11.23 3.63
C ARG A 24 19.93 12.22 3.91
N ALA A 25 19.74 13.10 2.92
CA ALA A 25 18.57 13.97 2.87
C ALA A 25 17.27 13.12 2.92
N PRO A 26 16.29 13.53 3.74
CA PRO A 26 15.02 12.82 3.85
C PRO A 26 14.24 12.87 2.54
N ILE A 27 13.58 11.76 2.21
CA ILE A 27 12.68 11.66 1.06
C ILE A 27 11.28 12.04 1.52
N GLN A 28 10.73 13.13 0.98
CA GLN A 28 9.33 13.47 1.20
C GLN A 28 8.41 12.46 0.50
N LEU A 29 7.51 11.85 1.26
CA LEU A 29 6.53 10.88 0.75
C LEU A 29 5.10 11.44 0.74
N VAL A 30 4.76 12.24 1.75
CA VAL A 30 3.48 12.96 1.85
C VAL A 30 3.78 14.40 2.18
N ASP A 31 3.22 15.36 1.46
CA ASP A 31 3.44 16.78 1.71
C ASP A 31 2.78 17.27 3.01
N GLN A 32 2.96 18.55 3.29
CA GLN A 32 2.36 19.17 4.46
C GLN A 32 0.83 19.12 4.47
N TYR A 33 0.13 18.92 3.37
CA TYR A 33 -1.34 18.91 3.30
C TYR A 33 -1.94 17.52 3.41
N GLY A 34 -1.12 16.45 3.39
CA GLY A 34 -1.60 15.07 3.41
C GLY A 34 -1.66 14.44 2.01
N CYS A 35 -1.06 15.08 1.01
CA CYS A 35 -1.01 14.57 -0.36
C CYS A 35 0.25 13.75 -0.61
N VAL A 36 0.06 12.56 -1.16
CA VAL A 36 1.15 11.66 -1.51
C VAL A 36 1.92 12.23 -2.71
N VAL A 37 3.18 12.60 -2.49
CA VAL A 37 4.07 13.16 -3.52
C VAL A 37 4.98 12.10 -4.16
N ARG A 38 5.06 10.90 -3.57
CA ARG A 38 5.80 9.75 -4.11
C ARG A 38 4.94 8.48 -4.18
N PRO A 39 3.96 8.41 -5.12
CA PRO A 39 3.00 7.29 -5.20
C PRO A 39 3.63 5.91 -5.47
N LYS A 40 4.82 5.89 -6.08
CA LYS A 40 5.58 4.65 -6.33
C LYS A 40 6.14 4.01 -5.06
N ILE A 41 6.32 4.81 -4.01
CA ILE A 41 6.92 4.36 -2.75
C ILE A 41 5.83 4.15 -1.70
N MET A 42 4.92 5.11 -1.53
CA MET A 42 3.82 5.01 -0.58
C MET A 42 2.50 5.24 -1.29
N SER A 43 1.51 4.42 -0.97
CA SER A 43 0.14 4.55 -1.46
C SER A 43 -0.56 5.73 -0.79
N LYS A 44 -1.74 6.06 -1.30
CA LYS A 44 -2.69 6.89 -0.56
C LYS A 44 -3.03 6.26 0.78
N PHE A 45 -3.25 7.10 1.78
CA PHE A 45 -3.76 6.68 3.08
C PHE A 45 -5.22 6.29 2.95
N GLN A 46 -5.54 5.09 3.40
CA GLN A 46 -6.90 4.62 3.59
C GLN A 46 -7.31 4.92 5.03
N LYS A 47 -8.56 5.32 5.21
CA LYS A 47 -9.14 5.62 6.52
C LYS A 47 -10.35 4.73 6.74
N ILE A 48 -10.34 3.98 7.83
CA ILE A 48 -11.46 3.14 8.27
C ILE A 48 -11.97 3.72 9.58
N LYS A 49 -13.28 3.93 9.67
CA LYS A 49 -13.97 4.24 10.93
C LYS A 49 -14.61 2.98 11.49
N ASN A 50 -14.76 2.90 12.80
CA ASN A 50 -15.34 1.78 13.53
C ASN A 50 -14.58 0.47 13.28
N PHE A 51 -13.28 0.45 13.54
CA PHE A 51 -12.44 -0.74 13.43
C PHE A 51 -12.62 -1.64 14.65
N GLY A 52 -13.84 -2.19 14.78
CA GLY A 52 -14.26 -3.04 15.88
C GLY A 52 -14.12 -2.35 17.25
N PRO A 53 -14.02 -3.14 18.35
CA PRO A 53 -13.83 -2.60 19.70
C PRO A 53 -12.39 -2.07 19.93
N SER A 54 -11.48 -2.31 18.98
CA SER A 54 -10.06 -2.02 19.12
C SER A 54 -9.71 -0.57 18.78
N ALA A 55 -10.41 0.05 17.82
CA ALA A 55 -10.15 1.42 17.41
C ALA A 55 -11.39 2.07 16.77
N SER A 56 -11.61 3.35 17.07
CA SER A 56 -12.65 4.17 16.44
C SER A 56 -12.24 4.63 15.05
N VAL A 57 -10.96 4.95 14.84
CA VAL A 57 -10.41 5.33 13.52
C VAL A 57 -9.06 4.67 13.30
N VAL A 58 -8.88 4.08 12.12
CA VAL A 58 -7.60 3.54 11.65
C VAL A 58 -7.23 4.21 10.35
N SER A 59 -5.99 4.71 10.26
CA SER A 59 -5.40 5.18 9.01
C SER A 59 -4.12 4.40 8.69
N PHE A 60 -4.06 3.86 7.48
CA PHE A 60 -2.94 3.06 7.00
C PHE A 60 -2.66 3.36 5.53
N ALA A 61 -1.42 3.13 5.12
CA ALA A 61 -1.00 3.17 3.74
C ALA A 61 -0.08 1.97 3.48
N TYR A 62 -0.07 1.49 2.25
CA TYR A 62 0.88 0.50 1.80
C TYR A 62 2.11 1.21 1.27
N PHE A 63 3.27 0.58 1.42
CA PHE A 63 4.48 1.07 0.79
C PHE A 63 5.20 -0.07 0.11
N GLN A 64 5.84 0.25 -1.02
CA GLN A 64 6.80 -0.65 -1.65
C GLN A 64 8.09 -0.54 -0.85
N ALA A 65 8.54 -1.67 -0.30
CA ALA A 65 9.79 -1.70 0.43
C ALA A 65 10.92 -1.21 -0.48
N PHE A 66 11.68 -0.25 0.01
CA PHE A 66 12.86 0.28 -0.66
C PHE A 66 14.01 0.30 0.32
N LYS A 67 15.23 0.25 -0.21
CA LYS A 67 16.45 0.27 0.60
C LYS A 67 17.30 1.46 0.18
N PHE A 68 17.88 2.16 1.15
CA PHE A 68 18.94 3.11 0.89
C PHE A 68 20.26 2.35 0.62
N PRO A 69 21.04 2.69 -0.41
CA PRO A 69 22.25 1.92 -0.79
C PRO A 69 23.20 1.59 0.37
N ASP A 70 23.34 2.51 1.33
CA ASP A 70 24.33 2.43 2.41
C ASP A 70 23.71 2.12 3.79
N SER A 71 22.41 1.82 3.86
CA SER A 71 21.72 1.48 5.11
C SER A 71 20.69 0.38 4.91
N MET A 72 20.63 -0.57 5.86
CA MET A 72 19.57 -1.58 5.87
C MET A 72 18.29 -1.07 6.51
N ASN A 73 18.35 0.02 7.30
CA ASN A 73 17.22 0.54 8.05
C ASN A 73 16.65 1.79 7.37
N VAL A 74 15.32 1.83 7.26
CA VAL A 74 14.54 2.99 6.82
C VAL A 74 13.66 3.44 7.97
N HIS A 75 13.65 4.74 8.26
CA HIS A 75 12.78 5.34 9.26
C HIS A 75 11.73 6.20 8.58
N PHE A 76 10.48 6.05 9.01
CA PHE A 76 9.36 6.84 8.53
C PHE A 76 8.89 7.77 9.64
N GLN A 77 8.94 9.07 9.39
CA GLN A 77 8.49 10.10 10.31
C GLN A 77 7.34 10.85 9.66
N CYS A 78 6.16 10.84 10.31
CA CYS A 78 4.96 11.53 9.84
C CYS A 78 4.42 12.46 10.92
N VAL A 79 3.82 13.57 10.52
CA VAL A 79 3.06 14.48 11.39
C VAL A 79 1.59 14.10 11.34
N ILE A 80 0.96 13.84 12.49
CA ILE A 80 -0.45 13.45 12.54
C ILE A 80 -1.27 14.61 13.07
N GLN A 81 -2.25 15.05 12.29
CA GLN A 81 -3.25 16.00 12.73
C GLN A 81 -4.43 15.24 13.32
N VAL A 82 -4.81 15.56 14.55
CA VAL A 82 -6.03 15.07 15.19
C VAL A 82 -7.07 16.19 15.15
N CYS A 83 -8.30 15.85 14.78
CA CYS A 83 -9.40 16.81 14.64
C CYS A 83 -10.61 16.32 15.42
N ARG A 84 -11.45 17.24 15.87
CA ARG A 84 -12.77 16.90 16.40
C ARG A 84 -13.71 16.60 15.23
N TYR A 85 -14.43 15.49 15.31
CA TYR A 85 -15.38 14.94 14.34
C TYR A 85 -14.75 14.50 13.01
N ASN A 86 -14.24 15.44 12.21
CA ASN A 86 -13.68 15.17 10.91
C ASN A 86 -12.51 16.10 10.63
N CYS A 87 -11.39 15.52 10.17
CA CYS A 87 -10.31 16.32 9.63
C CYS A 87 -10.66 16.84 8.23
N PRO A 88 -10.16 18.03 7.85
CA PRO A 88 -10.31 18.53 6.49
C PRO A 88 -9.76 17.54 5.49
N GLU A 89 -10.55 17.23 4.46
CA GLU A 89 -10.12 16.36 3.38
C GLU A 89 -8.92 17.00 2.64
N PRO A 90 -7.79 16.30 2.50
CA PRO A 90 -6.64 16.83 1.78
C PRO A 90 -7.02 17.10 0.32
N LYS A 91 -6.83 18.35 -0.13
CA LYS A 91 -7.12 18.79 -1.50
C LYS A 91 -5.93 18.47 -2.41
N CYS A 92 -5.80 17.20 -2.74
CA CYS A 92 -4.74 16.75 -3.64
C CYS A 92 -5.19 16.91 -5.09
N GLY A 93 -4.48 17.74 -5.86
CA GLY A 93 -4.69 17.86 -7.30
C GLY A 93 -4.66 16.48 -7.95
N GLY A 94 -5.68 16.18 -8.75
CA GLY A 94 -5.91 14.87 -9.34
C GLY A 94 -4.83 14.47 -10.32
N HIS A 95 -3.73 13.92 -9.81
CA HIS A 95 -2.90 12.93 -10.51
C HIS A 95 -2.98 11.58 -9.77
N GLY A 96 -4.18 11.27 -9.28
CA GLY A 96 -4.54 9.94 -8.82
C GLY A 96 -5.16 9.17 -9.97
N LEU A 97 -4.30 8.62 -10.84
CA LEU A 97 -4.67 7.62 -11.84
C LEU A 97 -5.40 6.46 -11.14
N GLY A 98 -6.69 6.38 -11.42
CA GLY A 98 -7.60 5.33 -11.03
C GLY A 98 -8.84 5.42 -11.91
N ILE A 99 -8.82 4.60 -12.96
CA ILE A 99 -9.87 4.26 -13.93
C ILE A 99 -9.89 5.07 -15.23
N THR A 100 -10.04 4.31 -16.33
CA THR A 100 -10.13 4.62 -17.77
C THR A 100 -8.87 5.10 -18.47
N GLY A 101 -8.34 4.23 -19.34
CA GLY A 101 -7.47 4.65 -20.42
C GLY A 101 -8.25 5.58 -21.33
N ASP A 102 -7.80 6.83 -21.38
CA ASP A 102 -8.06 7.73 -22.49
C ASP A 102 -6.91 8.73 -22.50
N TYR A 103 -5.91 8.44 -23.34
CA TYR A 103 -4.92 9.45 -23.69
C TYR A 103 -5.65 10.51 -24.50
N GLY A 104 -6.12 11.55 -23.82
CA GLY A 104 -6.59 12.77 -24.46
C GLY A 104 -5.45 13.40 -25.25
N ALA A 105 -5.55 13.26 -26.58
CA ALA A 105 -4.80 14.04 -27.56
C ALA A 105 -5.05 15.55 -27.34
N PRO A 106 -4.09 16.43 -27.70
CA PRO A 106 -4.26 17.87 -27.54
C PRO A 106 -5.43 18.39 -28.41
N PRO A 107 -6.13 19.46 -27.99
CA PRO A 107 -7.28 19.95 -28.73
C PRO A 107 -6.80 20.72 -29.96
N ILE A 108 -7.12 20.22 -31.15
CA ILE A 108 -7.11 21.03 -32.38
C ILE A 108 -8.55 21.04 -32.88
N GLY A 109 -9.24 22.14 -32.60
CA GLY A 109 -10.61 22.39 -33.03
C GLY A 109 -10.69 23.09 -34.39
N ASN A 110 -11.69 22.65 -35.16
CA ASN A 110 -12.49 23.35 -36.17
C ASN A 110 -12.03 23.36 -37.64
N ALA A 111 -12.76 22.61 -38.48
CA ALA A 111 -13.50 23.05 -39.70
C ALA A 111 -13.96 21.79 -40.49
N LEU A 112 -15.25 21.45 -40.49
CA LEU A 112 -16.24 21.74 -41.55
C LEU A 112 -15.96 21.10 -42.93
N GLY A 113 -16.83 20.17 -43.33
CA GLY A 113 -17.36 20.09 -44.70
C GLY A 113 -16.72 19.10 -45.68
N GLY A 114 -17.44 17.99 -45.93
CA GLY A 114 -17.87 17.53 -47.26
C GLY A 114 -16.88 17.38 -48.42
N GLY A 115 -16.70 16.13 -48.85
CA GLY A 115 -16.67 15.75 -50.27
C GLY A 115 -15.31 15.57 -50.95
N ASP A 116 -15.30 14.57 -51.83
CA ASP A 116 -14.54 14.46 -53.09
C ASP A 116 -13.26 13.61 -53.17
N PHE A 117 -13.07 13.08 -54.39
CA PHE A 117 -12.46 11.82 -54.79
C PHE A 117 -10.95 11.91 -55.11
N GLY A 118 -10.29 10.75 -55.13
CA GLY A 118 -9.13 10.49 -56.00
C GLY A 118 -7.85 10.07 -55.26
N HIS A 119 -7.48 8.79 -55.29
CA HIS A 119 -6.49 8.19 -56.21
C HIS A 119 -5.03 8.58 -55.91
N ASN A 120 -4.21 7.65 -55.42
CA ASN A 120 -3.15 7.06 -56.24
C ASN A 120 -2.50 5.85 -55.57
N SER A 121 -2.45 4.75 -56.32
CA SER A 121 -1.72 3.53 -56.02
C SER A 121 -0.28 3.69 -56.52
N GLU A 122 0.71 3.67 -55.62
CA GLU A 122 2.08 3.34 -55.99
C GLU A 122 2.86 3.08 -54.68
N TYR A 123 3.30 1.84 -54.45
CA TYR A 123 4.58 1.45 -53.84
C TYR A 123 4.54 -0.03 -53.42
N GLY A 124 5.01 -0.88 -54.34
CA GLY A 124 5.94 -1.99 -54.13
C GLY A 124 5.59 -3.17 -53.18
N PRO A 125 5.75 -4.44 -53.62
CA PRO A 125 5.69 -5.60 -52.72
C PRO A 125 6.86 -5.62 -51.72
N PRO A 126 6.67 -6.15 -50.49
CA PRO A 126 7.71 -6.19 -49.46
C PRO A 126 8.84 -7.18 -49.84
N PRO A 127 10.11 -6.91 -49.45
CA PRO A 127 11.23 -7.81 -49.70
C PRO A 127 11.15 -9.07 -48.81
N PRO A 128 11.72 -10.21 -49.26
CA PRO A 128 11.75 -11.46 -48.50
C PRO A 128 12.68 -11.38 -47.26
N PRO A 129 12.44 -12.18 -46.21
CA PRO A 129 13.20 -12.10 -44.97
C PRO A 129 14.60 -12.73 -45.12
N LEU A 130 15.62 -12.00 -44.68
CA LEU A 130 16.99 -12.49 -44.50
C LEU A 130 17.08 -13.41 -43.25
N PRO A 131 17.90 -14.47 -43.25
CA PRO A 131 18.06 -15.35 -42.10
C PRO A 131 19.13 -14.78 -41.17
N GLU A 132 18.73 -13.97 -40.19
CA GLU A 132 19.68 -13.31 -39.28
C GLU A 132 19.48 -13.78 -37.83
N TYR A 133 20.45 -14.60 -37.40
CA TYR A 133 21.09 -14.62 -36.08
C TYR A 133 20.27 -14.86 -34.79
N GLY A 134 20.77 -15.80 -33.99
CA GLY A 134 20.09 -16.42 -32.86
C GLY A 134 19.68 -15.46 -31.73
N ILE A 135 18.44 -15.63 -31.29
CA ILE A 135 17.84 -15.01 -30.11
C ILE A 135 18.45 -15.66 -28.85
N PRO A 136 18.97 -14.89 -27.87
CA PRO A 136 19.32 -15.46 -26.56
C PRO A 136 18.07 -15.96 -25.84
N GLN A 137 18.16 -17.15 -25.23
CA GLN A 137 17.08 -17.79 -24.47
C GLN A 137 16.41 -16.82 -23.49
N ALA A 138 15.08 -16.73 -23.58
CA ALA A 138 14.26 -15.94 -22.66
C ALA A 138 14.47 -16.40 -21.21
N TYR A 139 14.67 -15.44 -20.31
CA TYR A 139 14.74 -15.68 -18.87
C TYR A 139 13.39 -16.25 -18.40
N PRO A 140 13.35 -17.40 -17.69
CA PRO A 140 12.08 -18.00 -17.26
C PRO A 140 11.31 -17.06 -16.32
N ASP A 141 10.02 -16.81 -16.60
CA ASP A 141 9.10 -16.13 -15.67
C ASP A 141 8.86 -17.07 -14.47
N PRO A 142 9.16 -16.66 -13.23
CA PRO A 142 8.96 -17.48 -12.02
C PRO A 142 7.51 -17.92 -11.78
N ARG A 143 6.54 -17.42 -12.54
CA ARG A 143 5.11 -17.73 -12.36
C ARG A 143 4.60 -18.91 -13.20
N HIS A 144 5.46 -19.59 -13.97
CA HIS A 144 5.05 -20.75 -14.77
C HIS A 144 6.03 -21.93 -14.63
N PRO A 145 5.73 -22.94 -13.78
CA PRO A 145 6.52 -24.16 -13.71
C PRO A 145 6.02 -25.14 -14.78
N SER A 146 6.68 -25.18 -15.93
CA SER A 146 6.42 -26.21 -16.94
C SER A 146 7.75 -26.68 -17.51
N GLY A 147 8.49 -27.42 -16.69
CA GLY A 147 9.69 -28.14 -17.08
C GLY A 147 9.78 -29.47 -16.32
N PRO A 148 10.40 -30.51 -16.89
CA PRO A 148 10.41 -31.88 -16.33
C PRO A 148 11.24 -32.03 -15.05
N THR A 149 11.89 -30.96 -14.57
CA THR A 149 12.65 -30.91 -13.33
C THR A 149 11.94 -30.02 -12.30
N GLY A 150 10.77 -30.46 -11.84
CA GLY A 150 10.08 -29.83 -10.71
C GLY A 150 10.67 -30.31 -9.38
N ALA A 151 11.28 -29.39 -8.63
CA ALA A 151 11.59 -29.62 -7.22
C ALA A 151 10.29 -29.67 -6.42
N TYR A 152 10.04 -30.79 -5.76
CA TYR A 152 8.88 -31.00 -4.89
C TYR A 152 9.10 -30.23 -3.57
N SER A 153 8.18 -29.32 -3.25
CA SER A 153 8.02 -28.82 -1.88
C SER A 153 7.18 -29.85 -1.11
N GLU A 154 7.81 -30.60 -0.20
CA GLU A 154 7.07 -31.44 0.74
C GLU A 154 6.16 -30.58 1.64
N PRO A 155 4.88 -30.95 1.82
CA PRO A 155 4.01 -30.25 2.75
C PRO A 155 4.38 -30.66 4.19
N LYS A 156 5.13 -29.81 4.90
CA LYS A 156 5.23 -29.89 6.36
C LYS A 156 4.10 -29.06 6.98
N PRO A 157 3.10 -29.66 7.64
CA PRO A 157 2.13 -28.91 8.42
C PRO A 157 2.77 -28.50 9.75
N ASP A 158 3.32 -27.29 9.84
CA ASP A 158 3.57 -26.65 11.13
C ASP A 158 2.23 -26.18 11.69
N VAL A 159 1.55 -27.07 12.42
CA VAL A 159 0.36 -26.74 13.21
C VAL A 159 0.83 -25.92 14.41
N VAL A 160 0.68 -24.60 14.32
CA VAL A 160 0.84 -23.71 15.47
C VAL A 160 -0.42 -23.82 16.33
N PRO A 161 -0.34 -24.23 17.62
CA PRO A 161 -1.52 -24.31 18.47
C PRO A 161 -2.13 -22.92 18.73
N ALA A 162 -3.45 -22.84 18.78
CA ALA A 162 -4.16 -21.63 19.16
C ALA A 162 -3.87 -21.26 20.64
N PRO A 163 -3.81 -19.96 21.00
CA PRO A 163 -3.65 -19.55 22.38
C PRO A 163 -4.91 -19.96 23.17
N GLN A 164 -4.75 -20.90 24.10
CA GLN A 164 -5.83 -21.32 25.00
C GLN A 164 -6.16 -20.18 25.96
N ALA A 165 -7.44 -19.79 25.98
CA ALA A 165 -8.03 -19.00 27.05
C ALA A 165 -7.95 -19.80 28.37
N GLN A 166 -7.38 -19.20 29.41
CA GLN A 166 -7.36 -19.78 30.75
C GLN A 166 -8.76 -19.75 31.36
N THR A 167 -9.50 -20.85 31.25
CA THR A 167 -10.64 -21.15 32.14
C THR A 167 -10.09 -21.81 33.40
N ALA A 168 -9.94 -21.03 34.46
CA ALA A 168 -9.75 -21.56 35.80
C ALA A 168 -11.11 -22.06 36.33
N SER A 169 -11.23 -23.37 36.44
CA SER A 169 -12.36 -24.05 37.08
C SER A 169 -12.39 -23.72 38.57
N SER A 170 -13.54 -23.29 39.07
CA SER A 170 -13.84 -23.19 40.49
C SER A 170 -14.05 -24.59 41.10
N SER A 171 -13.29 -24.92 42.14
CA SER A 171 -13.72 -25.86 43.16
C SER A 171 -13.23 -25.41 44.54
N SER A 172 -14.16 -25.49 45.48
CA SER A 172 -14.21 -24.82 46.77
C SER A 172 -13.67 -25.69 47.90
N THR A 173 -12.78 -25.14 48.73
CA THR A 173 -12.49 -25.65 50.08
C THR A 173 -12.16 -24.50 51.05
N LEU A 174 -13.18 -24.16 51.85
CA LEU A 174 -13.20 -23.67 53.24
C LEU A 174 -11.94 -22.98 53.81
N ASN A 175 -12.05 -21.67 54.04
CA ASN A 175 -11.26 -20.91 55.02
C ASN A 175 -11.86 -21.05 56.43
N PRO A 176 -11.02 -20.97 57.48
CA PRO A 176 -11.35 -20.18 58.67
C PRO A 176 -10.35 -19.03 58.90
N PRO A 177 -10.77 -17.97 59.61
CA PRO A 177 -10.10 -16.67 59.60
C PRO A 177 -9.06 -16.58 60.73
N ASN A 178 -7.99 -15.80 60.52
CA ASN A 178 -7.31 -15.19 61.66
C ASN A 178 -6.88 -13.75 61.36
N GLN A 179 -7.22 -12.90 62.33
CA GLN A 179 -7.04 -11.46 62.38
C GLN A 179 -5.59 -11.13 62.70
N SER A 180 -5.10 -9.96 62.25
CA SER A 180 -4.67 -8.86 63.13
C SER A 180 -3.78 -7.83 62.42
N SER A 181 -4.15 -6.57 62.67
CA SER A 181 -3.67 -5.21 62.37
C SER A 181 -2.20 -4.89 62.01
N PRO A 182 -1.95 -3.67 61.47
CA PRO A 182 -0.61 -3.13 61.19
C PRO A 182 -0.07 -2.15 62.26
N ALA A 183 1.18 -1.68 62.03
CA ALA A 183 1.91 -0.53 62.60
C ALA A 183 3.01 -0.88 63.65
N PRO A 184 4.06 -0.04 63.83
CA PRO A 184 4.24 1.35 63.37
C PRO A 184 5.34 1.59 62.33
#